data_AF-A0A7S0FL86-F1
#
_entry.id   AF-A0A7S0FL86-F1
#
_cell.length_a   1.000
_cell.length_b   1.000
_cell.length_c   1.000
_cell.angle_alpha   90.00
_cell.angle_beta   90.00
_cell.angle_gamma   90.00
#
_symmetry.space_group_name_H-M   'P 1'
#
loop_
_entity.id
_entity.type
_entity.pdbx_description
1 polymer ?
#
loop_
_entity_poly.entity_id
_entity_poly.type
_entity_poly.pdbx_seq_one_letter_code
_entity_poly.pdbx_strand_id
1 'polypeptide(L)'
;LPGRLAAWLEGLQARVEFFRAWARQNRPPAFWAGAFLFPQRLLAAVLLEHARRCSVPADGVVPAFEVLEVLGVQELGGEGPQEGCYLEGFLLEGCSWSHERC
;
A
#
# COMPACT_ATOMS: atom_id res chain seq x y z
N LEU A 1 3.39 0.05 30.63
CA LEU A 1 3.03 1.38 30.10
C LEU A 1 1.53 1.36 29.78
N PRO A 2 0.71 2.13 30.50
CA PRO A 2 -0.70 2.30 30.15
C PRO A 2 -0.81 2.84 28.73
N GLY A 3 -1.75 2.35 27.91
CA GLY A 3 -1.97 2.83 26.54
C GLY A 3 -1.66 1.85 25.40
N ARG A 4 -0.98 0.72 25.66
CA ARG A 4 -0.66 -0.26 24.58
C ARG A 4 -1.89 -0.97 23.99
N LEU A 5 -2.90 -1.27 24.82
CA LEU A 5 -4.13 -1.88 24.34
C LEU A 5 -5.03 -0.89 23.61
N ALA A 6 -5.10 0.36 24.09
CA ALA A 6 -5.87 1.42 23.43
C ALA A 6 -5.32 1.70 22.03
N ALA A 7 -4.01 1.93 21.90
CA ALA A 7 -3.36 2.11 20.60
C ALA A 7 -3.51 0.89 19.68
N TRP A 8 -3.47 -0.33 20.24
CA TRP A 8 -3.74 -1.54 19.47
C TRP A 8 -5.19 -1.59 18.97
N LEU A 9 -6.15 -1.23 19.81
CA LEU A 9 -7.58 -1.22 19.47
C LEU A 9 -7.88 -0.16 18.40
N GLU A 10 -7.30 1.03 18.53
CA GLU A 10 -7.36 2.09 17.51
C GLU A 10 -6.79 1.59 16.18
N GLY A 11 -5.61 0.95 16.21
CA GLY A 11 -5.02 0.36 15.02
C GLY A 11 -5.83 -0.79 14.43
N LEU A 12 -6.58 -1.55 15.24
CA LEU A 12 -7.51 -2.57 14.76
C LEU A 12 -8.73 -1.90 14.09
N GLN A 13 -9.30 -0.87 14.72
CA GLN A 13 -10.43 -0.13 14.19
C GLN A 13 -10.09 0.50 12.83
N ALA A 14 -8.94 1.17 12.72
CA ALA A 14 -8.46 1.75 11.47
C ALA A 14 -8.34 0.70 10.35
N ARG A 15 -7.84 -0.51 10.68
CA ARG A 15 -7.75 -1.63 9.73
C ARG A 15 -9.12 -2.11 9.26
N VAL A 16 -10.07 -2.26 10.18
CA VAL A 16 -11.44 -2.65 9.85
C VAL A 16 -12.09 -1.60 8.96
N GLU A 17 -11.90 -0.31 9.25
CA GLU A 17 -12.44 0.78 8.45
C GLU A 17 -11.84 0.83 7.04
N PHE A 18 -10.52 0.64 6.92
CA PHE A 18 -9.85 0.54 5.62
C PHE A 18 -10.44 -0.57 4.75
N PHE A 19 -10.55 -1.80 5.26
CA PHE A 19 -11.13 -2.91 4.49
C PHE A 19 -12.63 -2.74 4.24
N ARG A 20 -13.37 -2.14 5.17
CA ARG A 20 -14.80 -1.83 5.00
C ARG A 20 -15.02 -0.79 3.90
N ALA A 21 -14.17 0.23 3.82
CA ALA A 21 -14.20 1.23 2.76
C ALA A 21 -13.91 0.57 1.40
N TRP A 22 -12.84 -0.21 1.31
CA TRP A 22 -12.50 -0.94 0.08
C TRP A 22 -13.61 -1.93 -0.34
N ALA A 23 -14.24 -2.64 0.59
CA ALA A 23 -15.34 -3.56 0.26
C ALA A 23 -16.62 -2.86 -0.25
N ARG A 24 -16.85 -1.59 0.14
CA ARG A 24 -18.04 -0.81 -0.24
C ARG A 24 -17.82 0.06 -1.47
N GLN A 25 -16.58 0.43 -1.73
CA GLN A 25 -16.18 1.34 -2.81
C GLN A 25 -15.30 0.58 -3.82
N ASN A 26 -14.62 1.30 -4.70
CA ASN A 26 -13.61 0.72 -5.58
C ASN A 26 -12.27 0.52 -4.85
N ARG A 27 -11.30 -0.05 -5.57
CA ARG A 27 -9.90 -0.16 -5.14
C ARG A 27 -9.41 1.19 -4.57
N PRO A 28 -8.77 1.22 -3.39
CA PRO A 28 -8.22 2.46 -2.88
C PRO A 28 -7.10 2.96 -3.81
N PRO A 29 -6.90 4.28 -3.95
CA PRO A 29 -5.82 4.84 -4.75
C PRO A 29 -4.44 4.41 -4.25
N ALA A 30 -4.27 4.30 -2.92
CA ALA A 30 -3.10 3.70 -2.28
C ALA A 30 -3.53 2.67 -1.24
N PHE A 31 -2.75 1.59 -1.13
CA PHE A 31 -2.94 0.60 -0.08
C PHE A 31 -2.09 0.93 1.13
N TRP A 32 -2.73 0.98 2.31
CA TRP A 32 -2.00 1.06 3.57
C TRP A 32 -1.33 -0.27 3.88
N ALA A 33 0.00 -0.35 3.75
CA ALA A 33 0.77 -1.58 3.92
C ALA A 33 0.58 -2.18 5.33
N GLY A 34 0.52 -1.31 6.36
CA GLY A 34 0.29 -1.70 7.75
C GLY A 34 -1.10 -2.29 8.02
N ALA A 35 -2.03 -2.19 7.07
CA ALA A 35 -3.36 -2.77 7.24
C ALA A 35 -3.38 -4.30 7.13
N PHE A 36 -2.46 -4.86 6.35
CA PHE A 36 -2.46 -6.26 5.97
C PHE A 36 -1.76 -7.13 7.01
N LEU A 37 -2.35 -8.27 7.32
CA LEU A 37 -1.69 -9.32 8.13
C LEU A 37 -0.55 -9.99 7.35
N PHE A 38 -0.65 -10.03 6.01
CA PHE A 38 0.32 -10.65 5.13
C PHE A 38 0.57 -9.78 3.88
N PRO A 39 1.37 -8.70 3.99
CA PRO A 39 1.66 -7.78 2.87
C PRO A 39 2.21 -8.49 1.62
N GLN A 40 2.94 -9.58 1.78
CA GLN A 40 3.45 -10.40 0.68
C GLN A 40 2.33 -10.94 -0.24
N ARG A 41 1.13 -11.19 0.30
CA ARG A 41 -0.02 -11.65 -0.51
C ARG A 41 -0.59 -10.52 -1.36
N LEU A 42 -0.52 -9.27 -0.90
CA LEU A 42 -0.87 -8.11 -1.70
C LEU A 42 0.07 -8.01 -2.91
N LEU A 43 1.38 -8.08 -2.68
CA LEU A 43 2.38 -8.04 -3.76
C LEU A 43 2.17 -9.17 -4.77
N ALA A 44 1.96 -10.40 -4.31
CA ALA A 44 1.67 -11.53 -5.19
C ALA A 44 0.40 -11.30 -6.03
N ALA A 45 -0.66 -10.75 -5.43
CA ALA A 45 -1.89 -10.44 -6.15
C ALA A 45 -1.68 -9.37 -7.23
N VAL A 46 -0.88 -8.34 -6.95
CA VAL A 46 -0.53 -7.28 -7.91
C VAL A 46 0.30 -7.84 -9.07
N LEU A 47 1.28 -8.71 -8.79
CA LEU A 47 2.08 -9.37 -9.83
C LEU A 47 1.21 -10.28 -10.71
N LEU A 48 0.30 -11.06 -10.10
CA LEU A 48 -0.65 -11.90 -10.83
C LEU A 48 -1.61 -11.09 -11.71
N GLU A 49 -2.08 -9.94 -11.22
CA GLU A 49 -2.90 -9.01 -11.98
C GLU A 49 -2.14 -8.45 -13.20
N HIS A 50 -0.89 -8.00 -13.01
CA HIS A 50 -0.03 -7.56 -14.10
C HIS A 50 0.23 -8.69 -15.12
N ALA A 51 0.60 -9.89 -14.65
CA ALA A 51 0.85 -11.05 -15.51
C ALA A 51 -0.36 -11.37 -16.40
N ARG A 52 -1.57 -11.34 -15.83
CA ARG A 52 -2.82 -11.56 -16.58
C ARG A 52 -3.08 -10.45 -17.60
N ARG A 53 -2.92 -9.19 -17.20
CA ARG A 53 -3.10 -8.03 -18.10
C ARG A 53 -2.16 -8.09 -19.30
N CYS A 54 -0.89 -8.43 -19.07
CA CYS A 54 0.14 -8.51 -20.10
C CYS A 54 0.19 -9.86 -20.84
N SER A 55 -0.66 -10.83 -20.45
CA SER A 55 -0.67 -12.19 -21.02
C SER A 55 0.68 -12.89 -20.96
N VAL A 56 1.42 -12.71 -19.85
CA VAL A 56 2.72 -13.34 -19.60
C VAL A 56 2.62 -14.38 -18.47
N PRO A 57 3.53 -15.37 -18.40
CA PRO A 57 3.59 -16.31 -17.28
C PRO A 57 3.88 -15.58 -15.96
N ALA A 58 3.19 -15.96 -14.88
CA ALA A 58 3.38 -15.36 -13.56
C ALA A 58 4.82 -15.48 -13.04
N ASP A 59 5.49 -16.60 -13.32
CA ASP A 59 6.88 -16.86 -12.90
C ASP A 59 7.90 -15.97 -13.62
N GLY A 60 7.51 -15.31 -14.72
CA GLY A 60 8.34 -14.38 -15.46
C GLY A 60 8.25 -12.92 -14.99
N VAL A 61 7.37 -12.62 -14.02
CA VAL A 61 7.14 -11.25 -13.54
C VAL A 61 7.88 -11.04 -12.22
N VAL A 62 8.67 -9.97 -12.17
CA VAL A 62 9.38 -9.54 -10.96
C VAL A 62 8.86 -8.18 -10.50
N PRO A 63 8.80 -7.93 -9.19
CA PRO A 63 8.38 -6.63 -8.69
C PRO A 63 9.44 -5.55 -8.99
N ALA A 64 8.96 -4.38 -9.40
CA ALA A 64 9.73 -3.15 -9.47
C ALA A 64 9.11 -2.13 -8.50
N PHE A 65 9.94 -1.31 -7.87
CA PHE A 65 9.51 -0.32 -6.88
C PHE A 65 10.10 1.03 -7.22
N GLU A 66 9.29 2.06 -7.05
CA GLU A 66 9.68 3.47 -7.19
C GLU A 66 9.12 4.23 -5.99
N VAL A 67 9.95 5.09 -5.41
CA VAL A 67 9.52 6.01 -4.35
C VAL A 67 9.03 7.28 -5.01
N LEU A 68 7.77 7.63 -4.77
CA LEU A 68 7.18 8.86 -5.30
C LEU A 68 7.53 10.05 -4.40
N GLU A 69 7.80 11.21 -5.01
CA GLU A 69 7.99 12.48 -4.32
C GLU A 69 6.65 13.17 -3.99
N VAL A 70 5.69 12.41 -3.47
CA VAL A 70 4.38 12.92 -3.05
C VAL A 70 4.25 12.76 -1.54
N LEU A 71 3.67 13.77 -0.87
CA LEU A 71 3.58 13.79 0.59
C LEU A 71 2.35 13.03 1.11
N GLY A 72 1.38 12.70 0.24
CA GLY A 72 0.20 11.95 0.64
C GLY A 72 -0.69 11.52 -0.52
N VAL A 73 -1.61 10.60 -0.21
CA VAL A 73 -2.58 10.03 -1.16
C VAL A 73 -3.47 11.10 -1.80
N GLN A 74 -3.66 12.23 -1.13
CA GLN A 74 -4.44 13.37 -1.61
C GLN A 74 -3.83 14.01 -2.87
N GLU A 75 -2.50 13.93 -3.02
CA GLU A 75 -1.76 14.48 -4.17
C GLU A 75 -1.86 13.55 -5.40
N LEU A 76 -2.31 12.32 -5.23
CA LEU A 76 -2.46 11.33 -6.32
C LEU A 76 -3.71 11.55 -7.18
N GLY A 77 -4.52 12.57 -6.91
CA GLY A 77 -5.73 12.87 -7.69
C GLY A 77 -6.87 11.87 -7.54
N GLY A 78 -6.74 10.89 -6.62
CA GLY A 78 -7.78 9.90 -6.32
C GLY A 78 -7.82 8.68 -7.24
N GLU A 79 -7.01 8.65 -8.30
CA GLU A 79 -6.89 7.50 -9.19
C GLU A 79 -5.66 6.64 -8.86
N GLY A 80 -5.74 5.33 -9.09
CA GLY A 80 -4.60 4.42 -8.95
C GLY A 80 -3.63 4.52 -10.13
N PRO A 81 -2.44 3.89 -10.04
CA PRO A 81 -1.51 3.88 -11.17
C PRO A 81 -2.07 3.05 -12.34
N GLN A 82 -1.55 3.30 -13.55
CA GLN A 82 -1.88 2.47 -14.72
C GLN A 82 -1.49 1.00 -14.51
N GLU A 83 -0.37 0.78 -13.81
CA GLU A 83 0.11 -0.55 -13.46
C GLU A 83 0.54 -0.61 -12.00
N GLY A 84 0.31 -1.76 -11.36
CA GLY A 84 0.73 -1.97 -9.97
C GLY A 84 -0.23 -1.37 -8.95
N CYS A 85 0.33 -0.84 -7.86
CA CYS A 85 -0.42 -0.10 -6.86
C CYS A 85 0.50 0.88 -6.11
N TYR A 86 -0.08 1.94 -5.56
CA TYR A 86 0.62 2.76 -4.59
C TYR A 86 0.54 2.12 -3.20
N LEU A 87 1.61 2.24 -2.43
CA LEU A 87 1.71 1.72 -1.07
C LEU A 87 2.09 2.86 -0.12
N GLU A 88 1.43 2.91 1.03
CA GLU A 88 1.68 3.91 2.06
C GLU A 88 1.81 3.31 3.46
N GLY A 89 2.24 4.14 4.41
CA GLY A 89 2.33 3.78 5.82
C GLY A 89 3.56 2.96 6.18
N PHE A 90 4.64 3.08 5.40
CA PHE A 90 5.95 2.56 5.77
C PHE A 90 6.61 3.45 6.83
N LEU A 91 7.21 2.80 7.82
CA LEU A 91 8.06 3.44 8.80
C LEU A 91 9.51 3.34 8.34
N LEU A 92 10.22 4.46 8.36
CA LEU A 92 11.67 4.50 8.19
C LEU A 92 12.32 4.57 9.57
N GLU A 93 13.30 3.70 9.80
CA GLU A 93 14.11 3.71 11.01
C GLU A 93 15.54 4.14 10.68
N GLY A 94 16.09 5.06 11.46
CA GLY A 94 17.47 5.54 11.30
C GLY A 94 17.71 6.46 10.09
N CYS A 95 16.68 6.87 9.36
CA CYS A 95 16.75 7.78 8.23
C CYS A 95 15.44 8.56 8.06
N SER A 96 15.44 9.55 7.17
CA SER A 96 14.25 10.34 6.81
C SER A 96 14.19 10.52 5.30
N TRP A 97 12.97 10.69 4.77
CA TRP A 97 12.80 11.19 3.42
C TRP A 97 13.39 12.60 3.30
N SER A 98 14.11 12.89 2.23
CA SER A 98 14.69 14.21 1.94
C SER A 98 14.48 14.53 0.48
N HIS A 99 13.74 15.60 0.20
CA HIS A 99 13.48 16.08 -1.15
C HIS A 99 14.69 16.79 -1.78
N GLU A 100 15.73 17.08 -0.99
CA GLU A 100 16.89 17.88 -1.45
C GLU A 100 17.98 17.03 -2.15
N ARG A 101 17.82 15.71 -2.23
CA ARG A 101 18.83 14.77 -2.77
C ARG A 101 18.25 13.65 -3.64
N CYS A 102 17.21 13.96 -4.42
CA CYS A 102 16.75 13.12 -5.51
C CYS A 102 17.21 13.72 -6.86
#